data_AF-A0A2V3XX73-F1
#
_entry.id   AF-A0A2V3XX73-F1
#
_cell.length_a   1.000
_cell.length_b   1.000
_cell.length_c   1.000
_cell.angle_alpha   90.00
_cell.angle_beta   90.00
_cell.angle_gamma   90.00
#
_symmetry.space_group_name_H-M   'P 1'
#
loop_
_entity.id
_entity.type
_entity.pdbx_description
1 polymer ?
#
loop_
_entity_poly.entity_id
_entity_poly.type
_entity_poly.pdbx_seq_one_letter_code
_entity_poly.pdbx_strand_id
1 'polypeptide(L)'
;MKTTSTELKKRAKLTLSGNYGTAVGAMLIVYVLLIVVIMIFIGISAVSTLSWIGEPGFNRGGWMRSLAIEMVIYFIAILLVYLIMVGIRRMFYHMCTGQPYSLGDMLFAFTHRPQRFLGVYFINLVFGMIIGIPYFVVSVSARITGYIPILAALQFLMYLLQIVGIVVYSLHFKMAVYLLMEDPERTVISCFRESAALMKGNKGRLFYLGISLIGMYLLGFGSFGIGFLWILPYIETTMIHFYLDMSDGPRREEAYDYEESVYDGRSCDGLYGNVPE
;
A
#
# COMPACT_ATOMS: atom_id res chain seq x y z
N MET A 1 26.02 -3.47 6.74
CA MET A 1 26.01 -2.02 6.47
C MET A 1 24.63 -1.62 5.99
N LYS A 2 24.07 -0.52 6.50
CA LYS A 2 22.76 -0.02 6.04
C LYS A 2 22.91 0.52 4.61
N THR A 3 22.16 -0.02 3.66
CA THR A 3 22.25 0.40 2.25
C THR A 3 21.81 1.85 2.05
N THR A 4 22.48 2.55 1.14
CA THR A 4 22.15 3.96 0.84
C THR A 4 20.96 4.06 -0.12
N SER A 5 20.28 5.22 -0.16
CA SER A 5 19.15 5.42 -1.09
C SER A 5 19.55 5.26 -2.56
N THR A 6 20.78 5.64 -2.91
CA THR A 6 21.34 5.47 -4.26
C THR A 6 21.55 4.00 -4.61
N GLU A 7 22.04 3.20 -3.67
CA GLU A 7 22.21 1.75 -3.87
C GLU A 7 20.87 1.04 -4.05
N LEU A 8 19.87 1.37 -3.22
CA LEU A 8 18.51 0.83 -3.34
C LEU A 8 17.90 1.13 -4.71
N LYS A 9 18.02 2.39 -5.15
CA LYS A 9 17.61 2.86 -6.47
C LYS A 9 18.35 2.18 -7.62
N LYS A 10 19.63 1.85 -7.43
CA LYS A 10 20.44 1.09 -8.40
C LYS A 10 19.99 -0.37 -8.49
N ARG A 11 19.74 -1.03 -7.34
CA ARG A 11 19.22 -2.40 -7.27
C ARG A 11 17.85 -2.51 -7.95
N ALA A 12 16.95 -1.58 -7.67
CA ALA A 12 15.65 -1.50 -8.32
C ALA A 12 15.76 -1.42 -9.84
N LYS A 13 16.66 -0.56 -10.35
CA LYS A 13 16.92 -0.44 -11.81
C LYS A 13 17.42 -1.76 -12.41
N LEU A 14 18.34 -2.45 -11.71
CA LEU A 14 18.90 -3.72 -12.18
C LEU A 14 17.82 -4.81 -12.24
N THR A 15 17.03 -4.97 -11.17
CA THR A 15 15.91 -5.92 -11.13
C THR A 15 14.91 -5.68 -12.27
N LEU A 16 14.61 -4.41 -12.57
CA LEU A 16 13.67 -4.07 -13.62
C LEU A 16 14.24 -4.18 -15.03
N SER A 17 15.54 -3.96 -15.24
CA SER A 17 16.14 -3.92 -16.58
C SER A 17 15.91 -5.18 -17.44
N GLY A 18 15.71 -6.35 -16.81
CA GLY A 18 15.33 -7.59 -17.51
C GLY A 18 13.83 -7.82 -17.63
N ASN A 19 13.02 -7.15 -16.80
CA ASN A 19 11.62 -7.52 -16.54
C ASN A 19 10.62 -6.38 -16.77
N TYR A 20 11.07 -5.24 -17.32
CA TYR A 20 10.26 -4.02 -17.50
C TYR A 20 8.94 -4.27 -18.23
N GLY A 21 8.92 -5.13 -19.25
CA GLY A 21 7.69 -5.44 -19.99
C GLY A 21 6.60 -6.01 -19.11
N THR A 22 6.94 -6.98 -18.26
CA THR A 22 5.99 -7.60 -17.31
C THR A 22 5.54 -6.63 -16.23
N ALA A 23 6.48 -5.85 -15.69
CA ALA A 23 6.22 -4.85 -14.66
C ALA A 23 5.30 -3.73 -15.13
N VAL A 24 5.56 -3.18 -16.32
CA VAL A 24 4.74 -2.14 -16.94
C VAL A 24 3.39 -2.71 -17.38
N GLY A 25 3.36 -3.93 -17.92
CA GLY A 25 2.11 -4.62 -18.28
C GLY A 25 1.16 -4.79 -17.10
N ALA A 26 1.67 -5.23 -15.94
CA ALA A 26 0.88 -5.35 -14.72
C ALA A 26 0.31 -4.00 -14.25
N MET A 27 1.11 -2.93 -14.29
CA MET A 27 0.63 -1.58 -13.96
C MET A 27 -0.43 -1.09 -14.96
N LEU A 28 -0.21 -1.33 -16.26
CA LEU A 28 -1.13 -0.94 -17.32
C LEU A 28 -2.50 -1.59 -17.13
N ILE A 29 -2.55 -2.87 -16.75
CA ILE A 29 -3.82 -3.56 -16.45
C ILE A 29 -4.60 -2.82 -15.35
N VAL A 30 -3.94 -2.38 -14.28
CA VAL A 30 -4.60 -1.61 -13.20
C VAL A 30 -5.05 -0.24 -13.68
N TYR A 31 -4.23 0.46 -14.47
CA TYR A 31 -4.62 1.75 -15.04
C TYR A 31 -5.86 1.62 -15.93
N VAL A 32 -5.89 0.63 -16.81
CA VAL A 32 -7.05 0.35 -17.67
C VAL A 32 -8.28 0.01 -16.83
N LEU A 33 -8.13 -0.85 -15.81
CA LEU A 33 -9.23 -1.20 -14.93
C LEU A 33 -9.77 0.02 -14.17
N LEU A 34 -8.89 0.90 -13.68
CA LEU A 34 -9.27 2.14 -13.01
C LEU A 34 -9.99 3.12 -13.95
N ILE A 35 -9.52 3.25 -15.20
CA ILE A 35 -10.21 4.05 -16.23
C ILE A 35 -11.60 3.49 -16.49
N VAL A 36 -11.75 2.17 -16.65
CA VAL A 36 -13.05 1.52 -16.87
C VAL A 36 -13.99 1.78 -15.70
N VAL A 37 -13.53 1.64 -14.45
CA VAL A 37 -14.33 1.94 -13.25
C VAL A 37 -14.79 3.39 -13.23
N ILE A 38 -13.89 4.33 -13.55
CA ILE A 38 -14.23 5.77 -13.61
C ILE A 38 -15.21 6.06 -14.75
N MET A 39 -15.05 5.44 -15.92
CA MET A 39 -15.97 5.62 -17.05
C MET A 39 -17.37 5.09 -16.73
N ILE A 40 -17.47 3.94 -16.06
CA ILE A 40 -18.76 3.41 -15.58
C ILE A 40 -19.38 4.39 -14.58
N PHE A 41 -18.61 4.89 -13.63
CA PHE A 41 -19.09 5.87 -12.65
C PHE A 41 -19.62 7.15 -13.31
N ILE A 42 -18.83 7.75 -14.21
CA ILE A 42 -19.22 8.96 -14.94
C ILE A 42 -20.43 8.69 -15.83
N GLY A 43 -20.49 7.55 -16.51
CA GLY A 43 -21.61 7.17 -17.37
C GLY A 43 -22.92 7.04 -16.59
N ILE A 44 -22.91 6.33 -15.47
CA ILE A 44 -24.08 6.19 -14.59
C ILE A 44 -24.50 7.55 -14.03
N SER A 45 -23.54 8.34 -13.54
CA SER A 45 -23.78 9.68 -12.99
C SER A 45 -24.33 10.66 -14.04
N ALA A 46 -23.88 10.56 -15.30
CA ALA A 46 -24.39 11.36 -16.41
C ALA A 46 -25.83 10.98 -16.76
N VAL A 47 -26.13 9.67 -16.86
CA VAL A 47 -27.49 9.18 -17.13
C VAL A 47 -28.45 9.61 -16.01
N SER A 48 -28.04 9.49 -14.74
CA SER A 48 -28.88 9.89 -13.61
C SER A 48 -29.14 11.39 -13.59
N THR A 49 -28.16 12.21 -14.00
CA THR A 49 -28.32 13.67 -14.14
C THR A 49 -29.23 14.05 -15.32
N LEU A 50 -29.02 13.46 -16.50
CA LEU A 50 -29.82 13.76 -17.70
C LEU A 50 -31.28 13.35 -17.54
N SER A 51 -31.54 12.22 -16.87
CA SER A 51 -32.90 11.72 -16.61
C SER A 51 -33.73 12.69 -15.76
N TRP A 52 -33.08 13.59 -15.00
CA TRP A 52 -33.76 14.59 -14.21
C TRP A 52 -34.02 15.90 -14.98
N ILE A 53 -33.10 16.32 -15.87
CA ILE A 53 -33.24 17.60 -16.60
C ILE A 53 -34.54 17.62 -17.44
N GLY A 54 -35.05 16.45 -17.86
CA GLY A 54 -36.27 16.32 -18.66
C GLY A 54 -37.58 16.23 -17.87
N GLU A 55 -37.55 16.13 -16.54
CA GLU A 55 -38.74 15.91 -15.70
C GLU A 55 -39.13 17.18 -14.92
N PRO A 56 -40.43 17.57 -14.88
CA PRO A 56 -40.88 18.71 -14.10
C PRO A 56 -40.84 18.40 -12.59
N GLY A 57 -39.73 18.78 -11.95
CA GLY A 57 -39.54 18.74 -10.49
C GLY A 57 -38.34 17.89 -10.04
N PHE A 58 -37.62 18.35 -9.01
CA PHE A 58 -36.48 17.60 -8.44
C PHE A 58 -36.96 16.51 -7.48
N ASN A 59 -36.95 15.26 -7.95
CA ASN A 59 -37.21 14.09 -7.10
C ASN A 59 -36.01 13.77 -6.21
N ARG A 60 -35.95 14.40 -5.03
CA ARG A 60 -34.90 14.19 -4.02
C ARG A 60 -34.70 12.73 -3.65
N GLY A 61 -35.78 11.96 -3.50
CA GLY A 61 -35.71 10.55 -3.08
C GLY A 61 -35.08 9.64 -4.15
N GLY A 62 -35.45 9.85 -5.42
CA GLY A 62 -34.85 9.11 -6.54
C GLY A 62 -33.36 9.39 -6.70
N TRP A 63 -32.98 10.67 -6.58
CA TRP A 63 -31.58 11.10 -6.67
C TRP A 63 -30.73 10.53 -5.54
N MET A 64 -31.22 10.59 -4.29
CA MET A 64 -30.54 10.00 -3.13
C MET A 64 -30.35 8.49 -3.29
N ARG A 65 -31.33 7.77 -3.87
CA ARG A 65 -31.20 6.33 -4.15
C ARG A 65 -30.13 6.03 -5.20
N SER A 66 -30.06 6.81 -6.29
CA SER A 66 -29.02 6.64 -7.32
C SER A 66 -27.63 6.82 -6.73
N LEU A 67 -27.43 7.89 -5.95
CA LEU A 67 -26.16 8.15 -5.28
C LEU A 67 -25.76 7.03 -4.33
N ALA A 68 -26.71 6.51 -3.54
CA ALA A 68 -26.42 5.40 -2.63
C ALA A 68 -25.93 4.16 -3.39
N ILE A 69 -26.57 3.81 -4.50
CA ILE A 69 -26.15 2.67 -5.35
C ILE A 69 -24.77 2.93 -5.95
N GLU A 70 -24.52 4.12 -6.49
CA GLU A 70 -23.23 4.52 -7.07
C GLU A 70 -22.09 4.43 -6.05
N MET A 71 -22.32 4.87 -4.81
CA MET A 71 -21.35 4.76 -3.71
C MET A 71 -21.00 3.30 -3.41
N VAL A 72 -22.00 2.41 -3.38
CA VAL A 72 -21.77 0.98 -3.13
C VAL A 72 -20.95 0.34 -4.24
N ILE A 73 -21.28 0.62 -5.51
CA ILE A 73 -20.54 0.09 -6.67
C ILE A 73 -19.09 0.57 -6.63
N TYR A 74 -18.88 1.88 -6.40
CA TYR A 74 -17.54 2.46 -6.36
C TYR A 74 -16.71 1.90 -5.19
N PHE A 75 -17.35 1.71 -4.03
CA PHE A 75 -16.71 1.09 -2.88
C PHE A 75 -16.26 -0.34 -3.18
N ILE A 76 -17.12 -1.17 -3.78
CA ILE A 76 -16.75 -2.53 -4.22
C ILE A 76 -15.59 -2.48 -5.21
N ALA A 77 -15.64 -1.58 -6.20
CA ALA A 77 -14.58 -1.45 -7.20
C ALA A 77 -13.22 -1.09 -6.56
N ILE A 78 -13.19 -0.20 -5.57
CA ILE A 78 -11.95 0.13 -4.84
C ILE A 78 -11.40 -1.08 -4.09
N LEU A 79 -12.25 -1.87 -3.44
CA LEU A 79 -11.80 -3.08 -2.74
C LEU A 79 -11.17 -4.09 -3.72
N LEU A 80 -11.76 -4.26 -4.90
CA LEU A 80 -11.21 -5.12 -5.96
C LEU A 80 -9.86 -4.60 -6.46
N VAL A 81 -9.75 -3.30 -6.74
CA VAL A 81 -8.49 -2.66 -7.14
C VAL A 81 -7.42 -2.85 -6.08
N TYR A 82 -7.78 -2.68 -4.79
CA TYR A 82 -6.84 -2.86 -3.69
C TYR A 82 -6.28 -4.29 -3.63
N LEU A 83 -7.14 -5.31 -3.79
CA LEU A 83 -6.71 -6.71 -3.83
C LEU A 83 -5.75 -6.99 -5.00
N ILE A 84 -6.05 -6.47 -6.20
CA ILE A 84 -5.15 -6.57 -7.36
C ILE A 84 -3.81 -5.91 -7.04
N MET A 85 -3.84 -4.73 -6.40
CA MET A 85 -2.61 -4.01 -6.04
C MET A 85 -1.75 -4.83 -5.08
N VAL A 86 -2.33 -5.52 -4.10
CA VAL A 86 -1.61 -6.45 -3.22
C VAL A 86 -0.96 -7.59 -4.01
N GLY A 87 -1.69 -8.20 -4.96
CA GLY A 87 -1.13 -9.24 -5.83
C GLY A 87 0.05 -8.74 -6.68
N ILE A 88 -0.04 -7.52 -7.20
CA ILE A 88 1.07 -6.87 -7.91
C ILE A 88 2.28 -6.67 -7.00
N ARG A 89 2.09 -6.21 -5.76
CA ARG A 89 3.22 -6.09 -4.80
C ARG A 89 3.92 -7.43 -4.60
N ARG A 90 3.16 -8.52 -4.53
CA ARG A 90 3.70 -9.89 -4.41
C ARG A 90 4.49 -10.29 -5.65
N MET A 91 3.97 -10.01 -6.83
CA MET A 91 4.69 -10.23 -8.09
C MET A 91 6.02 -9.46 -8.11
N PHE A 92 6.03 -8.19 -7.70
CA PHE A 92 7.27 -7.41 -7.59
C PHE A 92 8.22 -7.95 -6.51
N TYR A 93 7.68 -8.49 -5.41
CA TYR A 93 8.49 -9.11 -4.38
C TYR A 93 9.20 -10.36 -4.91
N HIS A 94 8.49 -11.26 -5.58
CA HIS A 94 9.09 -12.43 -6.23
C HIS A 94 10.14 -12.03 -7.28
N MET A 95 9.86 -10.96 -8.05
CA MET A 95 10.81 -10.41 -9.01
C MET A 95 12.10 -9.91 -8.33
N CYS A 96 12.00 -9.30 -7.15
CA CYS A 96 13.16 -8.83 -6.38
C CYS A 96 13.92 -9.98 -5.69
N THR A 97 13.25 -11.06 -5.28
CA THR A 97 13.86 -12.21 -4.62
C THR A 97 14.35 -13.29 -5.59
N GLY A 98 14.06 -13.16 -6.89
CA GLY A 98 14.46 -14.12 -7.92
C GLY A 98 13.59 -15.37 -7.97
N GLN A 99 12.40 -15.33 -7.35
CA GLN A 99 11.42 -16.42 -7.39
C GLN A 99 10.62 -16.39 -8.70
N PRO A 100 10.03 -17.52 -9.13
CA PRO A 100 9.15 -17.53 -10.31
C PRO A 100 7.95 -16.61 -10.05
N TYR A 101 7.63 -15.77 -11.04
CA TYR A 101 6.51 -14.84 -10.97
C TYR A 101 5.72 -14.83 -12.28
N SER A 102 4.43 -14.50 -12.18
CA SER A 102 3.53 -14.43 -13.33
C SER A 102 2.53 -13.28 -13.20
N LEU A 103 1.93 -12.83 -14.31
CA LEU A 103 0.81 -11.89 -14.25
C LEU A 103 -0.42 -12.50 -13.53
N GLY A 104 -0.52 -13.83 -13.44
CA GLY A 104 -1.55 -14.50 -12.65
C GLY A 104 -1.42 -14.25 -11.14
N ASP A 105 -0.22 -13.92 -10.66
CA ASP A 105 0.03 -13.61 -9.24
C ASP A 105 -0.71 -12.34 -8.79
N MET A 106 -1.13 -11.50 -9.73
CA MET A 106 -1.97 -10.33 -9.46
C MET A 106 -3.31 -10.72 -8.83
N LEU A 107 -3.81 -11.93 -9.11
CA LEU A 107 -5.06 -12.44 -8.54
C LEU A 107 -4.85 -13.25 -7.26
N PHE A 108 -3.62 -13.36 -6.77
CA PHE A 108 -3.29 -14.13 -5.56
C PHE A 108 -4.09 -13.70 -4.33
N ALA A 109 -4.26 -12.38 -4.13
CA ALA A 109 -4.96 -11.85 -2.97
C ALA A 109 -6.45 -12.26 -2.92
N PHE A 110 -7.03 -12.67 -4.06
CA PHE A 110 -8.40 -13.16 -4.12
C PHE A 110 -8.52 -14.62 -3.66
N THR A 111 -7.49 -15.42 -3.86
CA THR A 111 -7.50 -16.87 -3.56
C THR A 111 -6.94 -17.17 -2.17
N HIS A 112 -6.07 -16.31 -1.62
CA HIS A 112 -5.38 -16.53 -0.37
C HIS A 112 -5.81 -15.51 0.69
N ARG A 113 -6.90 -15.79 1.42
CA ARG A 113 -7.38 -14.99 2.57
C ARG A 113 -7.62 -13.49 2.26
N PRO A 114 -8.48 -13.12 1.28
CA PRO A 114 -8.73 -11.73 0.89
C PRO A 114 -9.11 -10.83 2.08
N GLN A 115 -9.82 -11.36 3.07
CA GLN A 115 -10.24 -10.66 4.27
C GLN A 115 -9.08 -10.07 5.09
N ARG A 116 -7.89 -10.70 5.10
CA ARG A 116 -6.74 -10.18 5.86
C ARG A 116 -6.12 -9.00 5.15
N PHE A 117 -5.99 -9.08 3.82
CA PHE A 117 -5.54 -7.95 3.00
C PHE A 117 -6.51 -6.79 3.08
N LEU A 118 -7.82 -7.05 3.00
CA LEU A 118 -8.83 -6.04 3.25
C LEU A 118 -8.75 -5.47 4.67
N GLY A 119 -8.37 -6.26 5.67
CA GLY A 119 -8.10 -5.78 7.03
C GLY A 119 -7.02 -4.69 7.07
N VAL A 120 -5.92 -4.85 6.32
CA VAL A 120 -4.91 -3.77 6.18
C VAL A 120 -5.54 -2.53 5.54
N TYR A 121 -6.33 -2.71 4.48
CA TYR A 121 -7.04 -1.59 3.85
C TYR A 121 -7.96 -0.86 4.83
N PHE A 122 -8.77 -1.57 5.59
CA PHE A 122 -9.69 -1.00 6.57
C PHE A 122 -8.96 -0.28 7.71
N ILE A 123 -7.85 -0.81 8.21
CA ILE A 123 -7.05 -0.10 9.21
C ILE A 123 -6.52 1.22 8.63
N ASN A 124 -5.95 1.19 7.42
CA ASN A 124 -5.50 2.42 6.75
C ASN A 124 -6.65 3.42 6.51
N LEU A 125 -7.84 2.92 6.16
CA LEU A 125 -9.04 3.73 5.96
C LEU A 125 -9.45 4.42 7.27
N VAL A 126 -9.56 3.67 8.37
CA VAL A 126 -9.93 4.22 9.69
C VAL A 126 -8.90 5.25 10.17
N PHE A 127 -7.60 4.96 10.05
CA PHE A 127 -6.55 5.94 10.37
C PHE A 127 -6.65 7.20 9.50
N GLY A 128 -6.88 7.04 8.20
CA GLY A 128 -7.08 8.15 7.28
C GLY A 128 -8.29 9.01 7.65
N MET A 129 -9.39 8.38 8.07
CA MET A 129 -10.57 9.07 8.57
C MET A 129 -10.24 9.85 9.85
N ILE A 130 -9.63 9.22 10.85
CA ILE A 130 -9.27 9.86 12.13
C ILE A 130 -8.39 11.10 11.91
N ILE A 131 -7.35 10.98 11.09
CA ILE A 131 -6.44 12.10 10.76
C ILE A 131 -7.18 13.19 9.96
N GLY A 132 -8.18 12.81 9.17
CA GLY A 132 -9.00 13.73 8.37
C GLY A 132 -10.12 14.45 9.14
N ILE A 133 -10.51 14.00 10.34
CA ILE A 133 -11.62 14.59 11.11
C ILE A 133 -11.45 16.10 11.32
N PRO A 134 -10.29 16.61 11.78
CA PRO A 134 -10.13 18.05 12.02
C PRO A 134 -10.34 18.88 10.74
N TYR A 135 -9.79 18.43 9.61
CA TYR A 135 -9.99 19.07 8.31
C TYR A 135 -11.47 19.05 7.90
N PHE A 136 -12.16 17.93 8.11
CA PHE A 136 -13.58 17.79 7.78
C PHE A 136 -14.45 18.72 8.62
N VAL A 137 -14.21 18.79 9.94
CA VAL A 137 -14.94 19.67 10.86
C VAL A 137 -14.79 21.15 10.47
N VAL A 138 -13.57 21.60 10.17
CA VAL A 138 -13.33 22.99 9.73
C VAL A 138 -13.93 23.24 8.34
N SER A 139 -13.93 22.24 7.46
CA SER A 139 -14.57 22.35 6.14
C SER A 139 -16.06 22.59 6.25
N VAL A 140 -16.74 21.80 7.10
CA VAL A 140 -18.19 21.93 7.33
C VAL A 140 -18.51 23.26 8.00
N SER A 141 -17.75 23.68 9.01
CA SER A 141 -17.98 24.97 9.68
C SER A 141 -17.75 26.16 8.75
N ALA A 142 -16.74 26.12 7.88
CA ALA A 142 -16.50 27.14 6.86
C ALA A 142 -17.66 27.27 5.87
N ARG A 143 -18.30 26.15 5.49
CA ARG A 143 -19.46 26.12 4.59
C ARG A 143 -20.72 26.71 5.23
N ILE A 144 -20.91 26.50 6.53
CA ILE A 144 -22.07 27.02 7.27
C ILE A 144 -21.93 28.53 7.50
N THR A 145 -20.74 28.99 7.89
CA THR A 145 -20.50 30.38 8.30
C THR A 145 -20.18 31.34 7.13
N GLY A 146 -20.05 30.83 5.89
CA GLY A 146 -19.84 31.66 4.71
C GLY A 146 -18.38 32.04 4.43
N TYR A 147 -17.42 31.16 4.75
CA TYR A 147 -15.97 31.31 4.46
C TYR A 147 -15.34 32.65 4.92
N ILE A 148 -15.35 32.88 6.23
CA ILE A 148 -14.55 33.96 6.85
C ILE A 148 -13.04 33.67 6.65
N PRO A 149 -12.19 34.67 6.37
CA PRO A 149 -10.74 34.48 6.14
C PRO A 149 -10.01 33.67 7.21
N ILE A 150 -10.42 33.80 8.48
CA ILE A 150 -9.86 33.03 9.62
C ILE A 150 -10.11 31.52 9.45
N LEU A 151 -11.29 31.13 8.97
CA LEU A 151 -11.61 29.71 8.73
C LEU A 151 -10.84 29.16 7.54
N ALA A 152 -10.54 29.98 6.52
CA ALA A 152 -9.68 29.57 5.42
C ALA A 152 -8.24 29.31 5.88
N ALA A 153 -7.69 30.18 6.73
CA ALA A 153 -6.37 29.99 7.34
C ALA A 153 -6.35 28.73 8.23
N LEU A 154 -7.40 28.52 9.03
CA LEU A 154 -7.55 27.32 9.86
C LEU A 154 -7.67 26.04 9.02
N GLN A 155 -8.42 26.08 7.91
CA GLN A 155 -8.55 24.96 6.98
C GLN A 155 -7.20 24.58 6.39
N PHE A 156 -6.42 25.58 5.99
CA PHE A 156 -5.06 25.37 5.47
C PHE A 156 -4.15 24.75 6.55
N LEU A 157 -4.21 25.23 7.79
CA LEU A 157 -3.45 24.65 8.90
C LEU A 157 -3.85 23.19 9.17
N MET A 158 -5.15 22.87 9.19
CA MET A 158 -5.63 21.50 9.37
C MET A 158 -5.19 20.59 8.23
N TYR A 159 -5.17 21.10 7.00
CA TYR A 159 -4.65 20.38 5.84
C TYR A 159 -3.16 20.05 5.98
N LEU A 160 -2.33 21.01 6.43
CA LEU A 160 -0.92 20.75 6.71
C LEU A 160 -0.73 19.71 7.81
N LEU A 161 -1.51 19.79 8.89
CA LEU A 161 -1.47 18.81 9.98
C LEU A 161 -1.86 17.41 9.49
N GLN A 162 -2.85 17.32 8.60
CA GLN A 162 -3.26 16.08 7.97
C GLN A 162 -2.13 15.47 7.13
N ILE A 163 -1.43 16.28 6.32
CA ILE A 163 -0.26 15.83 5.56
C ILE A 163 0.82 15.29 6.49
N VAL A 164 1.16 16.03 7.55
CA VAL A 164 2.17 15.60 8.53
C VAL A 164 1.75 14.28 9.18
N GLY A 165 0.49 14.15 9.59
CA GLY A 165 -0.06 12.92 10.17
C GLY A 165 0.05 11.72 9.23
N ILE A 166 -0.33 11.89 7.95
CA ILE A 166 -0.22 10.85 6.92
C ILE A 166 1.25 10.45 6.71
N VAL A 167 2.16 11.43 6.61
CA VAL A 167 3.60 11.17 6.43
C VAL A 167 4.13 10.38 7.64
N VAL A 168 3.88 10.83 8.86
CA VAL A 168 4.31 10.14 10.09
C VAL A 168 3.75 8.73 10.13
N TYR A 169 2.46 8.54 9.88
CA TYR A 169 1.83 7.22 9.82
C TYR A 169 2.50 6.31 8.79
N SER A 170 2.73 6.82 7.57
CA SER A 170 3.40 6.06 6.51
C SER A 170 4.83 5.65 6.90
N LEU A 171 5.56 6.48 7.64
CA LEU A 171 6.90 6.14 8.12
C LEU A 171 6.92 5.03 9.18
N HIS A 172 5.79 4.71 9.81
CA HIS A 172 5.71 3.64 10.81
C HIS A 172 5.17 2.34 10.21
N PHE A 173 4.16 2.43 9.35
CA PHE A 173 3.33 1.28 8.98
C PHE A 173 3.44 0.89 7.50
N LYS A 174 4.23 1.58 6.69
CA LYS A 174 4.39 1.26 5.26
C LYS A 174 4.90 -0.16 5.02
N MET A 175 5.59 -0.78 5.98
CA MET A 175 6.11 -2.15 5.84
C MET A 175 5.08 -3.25 6.15
N ALA A 176 3.99 -2.92 6.84
CA ALA A 176 2.99 -3.89 7.29
C ALA A 176 2.36 -4.68 6.12
N VAL A 177 2.20 -4.04 4.96
CA VAL A 177 1.63 -4.71 3.77
C VAL A 177 2.59 -5.74 3.17
N TYR A 178 3.91 -5.52 3.23
CA TYR A 178 4.90 -6.49 2.73
C TYR A 178 5.01 -7.69 3.67
N LEU A 179 4.96 -7.46 4.98
CA LEU A 179 4.94 -8.53 5.99
C LEU A 179 3.73 -9.46 5.82
N LEU A 180 2.53 -8.90 5.64
CA LEU A 180 1.32 -9.71 5.44
C LEU A 180 1.31 -10.43 4.08
N MET A 181 1.98 -9.87 3.09
CA MET A 181 2.11 -10.47 1.77
C MET A 181 3.09 -11.63 1.76
N GLU A 182 4.17 -11.55 2.54
CA GLU A 182 5.15 -12.62 2.74
C GLU A 182 4.53 -13.79 3.51
N ASP A 183 3.77 -13.49 4.57
CA ASP A 183 3.04 -14.49 5.35
C ASP A 183 1.57 -14.09 5.53
N PRO A 184 0.69 -14.54 4.60
CA PRO A 184 -0.75 -14.28 4.67
C PRO A 184 -1.44 -14.95 5.86
N GLU A 185 -0.76 -15.85 6.59
CA GLU A 185 -1.29 -16.49 7.79
C GLU A 185 -1.18 -15.60 9.05
N ARG A 186 -0.32 -14.57 9.02
CA ARG A 186 -0.18 -13.63 10.13
C ARG A 186 -1.43 -12.78 10.35
N THR A 187 -1.58 -12.36 11.59
CA THR A 187 -2.66 -11.45 11.97
C THR A 187 -2.31 -10.02 11.52
N VAL A 188 -3.30 -9.28 11.02
CA VAL A 188 -3.08 -7.91 10.52
C VAL A 188 -2.41 -7.03 11.60
N ILE A 189 -2.89 -7.09 12.85
CA ILE A 189 -2.36 -6.31 13.97
C ILE A 189 -0.89 -6.67 14.26
N SER A 190 -0.52 -7.96 14.17
CA SER A 190 0.89 -8.35 14.39
C SER A 190 1.79 -7.78 13.30
N CYS A 191 1.36 -7.76 12.04
CA CYS A 191 2.12 -7.13 10.95
C CYS A 191 2.32 -5.62 11.15
N PHE A 192 1.33 -4.91 11.69
CA PHE A 192 1.47 -3.49 12.03
C PHE A 192 2.45 -3.26 13.18
N ARG A 193 2.40 -4.12 14.22
CA ARG A 193 3.34 -4.06 15.35
C ARG A 193 4.78 -4.34 14.90
N GLU A 194 4.95 -5.36 14.09
CA GLU A 194 6.24 -5.76 13.53
C GLU A 194 6.79 -4.70 12.57
N SER A 195 5.95 -4.11 11.71
CA SER A 195 6.32 -2.95 10.90
C SER A 195 6.86 -1.80 11.75
N ALA A 196 6.19 -1.48 12.87
CA ALA A 196 6.65 -0.41 13.76
C ALA A 196 8.01 -0.74 14.42
N ALA A 197 8.25 -2.01 14.75
CA ALA A 197 9.53 -2.49 15.26
C ALA A 197 10.64 -2.39 14.21
N LEU A 198 10.41 -2.89 12.99
CA LEU A 198 11.36 -2.84 11.87
C LEU A 198 11.74 -1.40 11.48
N MET A 199 10.79 -0.47 11.63
CA MET A 199 11.00 0.94 11.32
C MET A 199 11.80 1.70 12.39
N LYS A 200 12.02 1.13 13.60
CA LYS A 200 12.80 1.79 14.66
C LYS A 200 14.25 1.99 14.20
N GLY A 201 14.69 3.24 14.12
CA GLY A 201 16.02 3.59 13.61
C GLY A 201 16.17 3.63 12.08
N ASN A 202 15.11 3.38 11.31
CA ASN A 202 15.09 3.44 9.84
C ASN A 202 14.11 4.49 9.27
N LYS A 203 13.30 5.16 10.11
CA LYS A 203 12.33 6.20 9.67
C LYS A 203 12.99 7.31 8.85
N GLY A 204 14.14 7.81 9.29
CA GLY A 204 14.89 8.86 8.57
C GLY A 204 15.39 8.40 7.20
N ARG A 205 15.78 7.13 7.07
CA ARG A 205 16.19 6.54 5.78
C ARG A 205 15.01 6.48 4.81
N LEU A 206 13.85 6.03 5.28
CA LEU A 206 12.64 5.97 4.44
C LEU A 206 12.17 7.39 4.05
N PHE A 207 12.25 8.35 4.96
CA PHE A 207 11.92 9.75 4.67
C PHE A 207 12.84 10.35 3.60
N TYR A 208 14.16 10.17 3.75
CA TYR A 208 15.14 10.62 2.76
C TYR A 208 14.96 9.91 1.41
N LEU A 209 14.67 8.60 1.44
CA LEU A 209 14.35 7.84 0.24
C LEU A 209 13.14 8.44 -0.49
N GLY A 210 12.07 8.77 0.25
CA GLY A 210 10.88 9.45 -0.27
C GLY A 210 11.18 10.79 -0.92
N ILE A 211 11.96 11.67 -0.26
CA ILE A 211 12.40 12.95 -0.83
C ILE A 211 13.21 12.71 -2.10
N SER A 212 14.11 11.74 -2.11
CA SER A 212 14.96 11.45 -3.27
C SER A 212 14.17 10.95 -4.50
N LEU A 213 12.92 10.53 -4.31
CA LEU A 213 12.00 10.07 -5.35
C LEU A 213 11.01 11.17 -5.78
N ILE A 214 10.96 12.32 -5.10
CA ILE A 214 9.99 13.39 -5.40
C ILE A 214 10.12 13.92 -6.82
N GLY A 215 11.35 13.97 -7.35
CA GLY A 215 11.60 14.37 -8.74
C GLY A 215 10.96 13.40 -9.75
N MET A 216 10.90 12.10 -9.43
CA MET A 216 10.22 11.12 -10.29
C MET A 216 8.71 11.30 -10.24
N TYR A 217 8.14 11.55 -9.06
CA TYR A 217 6.72 11.88 -8.95
C TYR A 217 6.36 13.13 -9.75
N LEU A 218 7.20 14.17 -9.71
CA LEU A 218 7.01 15.40 -10.49
C LEU A 218 7.04 15.12 -12.00
N LEU A 219 7.96 14.26 -12.47
CA LEU A 219 8.01 13.80 -13.86
C LEU A 219 6.72 13.07 -14.26
N GLY A 220 6.23 12.18 -13.39
CA GLY A 220 4.97 11.47 -13.59
C GLY A 220 3.80 12.42 -13.75
N PHE A 221 3.67 13.43 -12.88
CA PHE A 221 2.64 14.46 -13.01
C PHE A 221 2.79 15.31 -14.28
N GLY A 222 4.02 15.71 -14.64
CA GLY A 222 4.29 16.47 -15.86
C GLY A 222 3.90 15.74 -17.15
N SER A 223 3.84 14.40 -17.11
CA SER A 223 3.39 13.56 -18.22
C SER A 223 1.88 13.28 -18.26
N PHE A 224 1.07 14.04 -17.53
CA PHE A 224 -0.37 13.79 -17.31
C PHE A 224 -0.67 12.38 -16.77
N GLY A 225 0.27 11.84 -15.99
CA GLY A 225 0.15 10.54 -15.34
C GLY A 225 0.57 9.34 -16.19
N ILE A 226 0.89 9.51 -17.47
CA ILE A 226 1.33 8.40 -18.34
C ILE A 226 2.68 7.84 -17.89
N GLY A 227 3.61 8.71 -17.48
CA GLY A 227 4.93 8.34 -16.99
C GLY A 227 4.91 7.46 -15.73
N PHE A 228 3.81 7.48 -14.96
CA PHE A 228 3.67 6.61 -13.79
C PHE A 228 3.68 5.12 -14.14
N LEU A 229 3.37 4.74 -15.38
CA LEU A 229 3.48 3.35 -15.83
C LEU A 229 4.90 2.79 -15.69
N TRP A 230 5.94 3.61 -15.87
CA TRP A 230 7.35 3.21 -15.70
C TRP A 230 7.91 3.59 -14.33
N ILE A 231 7.43 4.70 -13.76
CA ILE A 231 7.93 5.22 -12.49
C ILE A 231 7.43 4.37 -11.31
N LEU A 232 6.17 3.92 -11.31
CA LEU A 232 5.62 3.14 -10.19
C LEU A 232 6.31 1.79 -9.99
N PRO A 233 6.58 0.97 -11.03
CA PRO A 233 7.38 -0.24 -10.88
C PRO A 233 8.74 0.03 -10.24
N TYR A 234 9.39 1.11 -10.65
CA TYR A 234 10.68 1.52 -10.11
C TYR A 234 10.60 1.91 -8.64
N ILE A 235 9.60 2.68 -8.26
CA ILE A 235 9.38 3.07 -6.86
C ILE A 235 9.04 1.85 -6.01
N GLU A 236 8.16 0.97 -6.49
CA GLU A 236 7.73 -0.22 -5.75
C GLU A 236 8.90 -1.18 -5.51
N THR A 237 9.68 -1.49 -6.56
CA THR A 237 10.90 -2.31 -6.42
C THR A 237 11.93 -1.67 -5.50
N THR A 238 12.07 -0.34 -5.51
CA THR A 238 12.93 0.37 -4.55
C THR A 238 12.45 0.20 -3.11
N MET A 239 11.13 0.24 -2.88
CA MET A 239 10.54 0.03 -1.56
C MET A 239 10.68 -1.42 -1.08
N ILE A 240 10.56 -2.39 -1.99
CA ILE A 240 10.78 -3.82 -1.68
C ILE A 240 12.25 -4.07 -1.33
N HIS A 241 13.21 -3.52 -2.07
CA HIS A 241 14.63 -3.63 -1.71
C HIS A 241 14.93 -2.99 -0.35
N PHE A 242 14.25 -1.89 -0.01
CA PHE A 242 14.34 -1.28 1.32
C PHE A 242 13.73 -2.19 2.40
N TYR A 243 12.59 -2.81 2.13
CA TYR A 243 11.97 -3.80 3.03
C TYR A 243 12.89 -5.00 3.27
N LEU A 244 13.48 -5.56 2.21
CA LEU A 244 14.41 -6.69 2.29
C LEU A 244 15.66 -6.32 3.10
N ASP A 245 16.21 -5.13 2.93
CA ASP A 245 17.35 -4.62 3.72
C ASP A 245 17.05 -4.52 5.22
N MET A 246 15.82 -4.17 5.59
CA MET A 246 15.41 -4.05 7.00
C MET A 246 15.05 -5.40 7.63
N SER A 247 14.46 -6.30 6.85
CA SER A 247 14.06 -7.64 7.32
C SER A 247 15.23 -8.62 7.34
N ASP A 248 16.33 -8.38 6.61
CA ASP A 248 17.49 -9.28 6.58
C ASP A 248 18.21 -9.37 7.94
N GLY A 249 18.26 -8.27 8.72
CA GLY A 249 18.88 -8.27 10.05
C GLY A 249 18.19 -9.23 11.03
N PRO A 250 16.91 -9.01 11.37
CA PRO A 250 16.14 -9.90 12.26
C PRO A 250 16.12 -11.35 11.78
N ARG A 251 16.01 -11.60 10.46
CA ARG A 251 16.05 -12.96 9.90
C ARG A 251 17.37 -13.68 10.15
N ARG A 252 18.51 -12.96 10.12
CA ARG A 252 19.81 -13.55 10.45
C ARG A 252 19.89 -13.90 11.94
N GLU A 253 19.41 -13.01 12.82
CA GLU A 253 19.37 -13.27 14.26
C GLU A 253 18.50 -14.50 14.59
N GLU A 254 17.31 -14.62 14.00
CA GLU A 254 16.46 -15.80 14.12
C GLU A 254 17.13 -17.08 13.59
N ALA A 255 17.87 -16.99 12.47
CA ALA A 255 18.61 -18.13 11.93
C ALA A 255 19.77 -18.57 12.84
N TYR A 256 20.48 -17.63 13.46
CA TYR A 256 21.53 -17.93 14.43
C TYR A 256 20.97 -18.57 15.71
N ASP A 257 19.88 -18.03 16.26
CA ASP A 257 19.21 -18.57 17.45
C ASP A 257 18.67 -19.99 17.19
N TYR A 258 18.12 -20.22 15.99
CA TYR A 258 17.71 -21.55 15.56
C TYR A 258 18.90 -22.51 15.44
N GLU A 259 19.99 -22.12 14.76
CA GLU A 259 21.19 -22.96 14.67
C GLU A 259 21.77 -23.25 16.06
N GLU A 260 21.90 -22.26 16.94
CA GLU A 260 22.37 -22.42 18.32
C GLU A 260 21.49 -23.40 19.11
N SER A 261 20.16 -23.28 19.03
CA SER A 261 19.23 -24.23 19.67
C SER A 261 19.35 -25.67 19.14
N VAL A 262 19.68 -25.84 17.86
CA VAL A 262 19.90 -27.16 17.24
C VAL A 262 21.26 -27.75 17.62
N TYR A 263 22.27 -26.91 17.87
CA TYR A 263 23.57 -27.34 18.39
C TYR A 263 23.51 -27.66 19.89
N ASP A 264 22.79 -26.88 20.68
CA ASP A 264 22.59 -27.10 22.13
C ASP A 264 21.63 -28.27 22.43
N GLY A 265 20.71 -28.56 21.50
CA GLY A 265 19.85 -29.76 21.51
C GLY A 265 20.56 -31.08 21.19
N ARG A 266 21.89 -31.06 20.93
CA ARG A 266 22.76 -32.25 20.85
C ARG A 266 23.65 -32.40 22.09
N SER A 267 23.10 -32.14 23.27
CA SER A 267 23.64 -32.71 24.51
C SER A 267 23.69 -34.23 24.38
N CYS A 268 24.91 -34.74 24.49
CA CYS A 268 25.29 -36.14 24.41
C CYS A 268 24.61 -36.97 25.52
N ASP A 269 23.45 -37.55 25.27
CA ASP A 269 22.92 -38.62 26.12
C ASP A 269 22.73 -39.92 25.33
N GLY A 270 23.61 -40.87 25.62
CA GLY A 270 23.29 -42.30 25.53
C GLY A 270 23.80 -43.08 24.32
N LEU A 271 25.11 -43.11 24.06
CA LEU A 271 25.68 -44.20 23.23
C LEU A 271 27.04 -44.72 23.71
N TYR A 272 27.20 -44.86 25.03
CA TYR A 272 28.14 -45.82 25.63
C TYR A 272 27.52 -46.34 26.93
N GLY A 273 27.04 -47.59 26.90
CA GLY A 273 26.52 -48.22 28.11
C GLY A 273 25.62 -49.42 27.82
N ASN A 274 26.25 -50.56 27.54
CA ASN A 274 25.88 -51.93 27.96
C ASN A 274 26.12 -52.96 26.85
N VAL A 275 27.34 -53.51 26.84
CA VAL A 275 27.63 -54.85 26.35
C VAL A 275 27.65 -55.75 27.59
N PRO A 276 26.74 -56.72 27.75
CA PRO A 276 26.89 -57.77 28.75
C PRO A 276 27.67 -58.97 28.18
N GLU A 277 28.51 -59.56 29.02
CA GLU A 277 29.18 -60.86 28.85
C GLU A 277 28.20 -62.04 28.73
#